data_AF-A0AAD5SK57-F1
#
_entry.id   AF-A0AAD5SK57-F1
#
_cell.length_a   1.000
_cell.length_b   1.000
_cell.length_c   1.000
_cell.angle_alpha   90.00
_cell.angle_beta   90.00
_cell.angle_gamma   90.00
#
_symmetry.space_group_name_H-M   'P 1'
#
loop_
_entity.id
_entity.type
_entity.pdbx_description
1 polymer ?
#
loop_
_entity_poly.entity_id
_entity_poly.type
_entity_poly.pdbx_seq_one_letter_code
_entity_poly.pdbx_strand_id
1 'polypeptide(L)'
;MANKYLLCNILFWLKVLIALLAAWIGLGYQMVLIKQRREYALAHPNEWVPPNPPGYVDIPLPGSWNSSLCAFEPVFDQTLGRTLARLEPPGADNFWFGFDLQWQVDSPKQVIERLGHQPAIFNTFINMNRTQFEKDTIDWMAQQASEVGAMLEITVIPELDVAEIPVETFYAFAMEMRRVNSYYGVPVFLRFMHEMNGNWLTAYGQQPIKFRNAFATMAQYVHSLTNMTAMVWSPNIGTGYPYAGGSPAPPEEIASLLDTNQNGQLDNGDDPYMPYYPGDQYVDWVGISLYNLAYNDNDPNKHQTRPITPDFIPNQIRGFTHNDTVHDYYGRFSIGLNKPFMMSETASFYAVYNSTKPGVTPGVVNQNPDTAHADEIAIKKSWWESILFNAIGRNNDASHDSNLWRNFKMAIWFEEVKVEQSFWSLEEWTERDYHITYDKDGVTKAFLEDVTANVLKFPVAWAGRWECECTGHLKKNDEYKP
;
A
#
# COMPACT_ATOMS: atom_id res chain seq x y z
N MET A 1 27.90 -45.74 19.29
CA MET A 1 26.98 -44.75 18.68
C MET A 1 25.77 -44.44 19.56
N ALA A 2 25.08 -45.44 20.15
CA ALA A 2 23.90 -45.23 21.02
C ALA A 2 24.08 -44.21 22.16
N ASN A 3 25.22 -44.21 22.88
CA ASN A 3 25.47 -43.26 23.97
C ASN A 3 25.60 -41.79 23.51
N LYS A 4 26.04 -41.54 22.27
CA LYS A 4 26.12 -40.16 21.74
C LYS A 4 24.73 -39.62 21.41
N TYR A 5 23.85 -40.45 20.84
CA TYR A 5 22.47 -40.07 20.56
C TYR A 5 21.66 -39.82 21.83
N LEU A 6 21.86 -40.63 22.88
CA LEU A 6 21.22 -40.42 24.17
C LEU A 6 21.64 -39.08 24.82
N LEU A 7 22.93 -38.76 24.78
CA LEU A 7 23.46 -37.51 25.33
C LEU A 7 22.94 -36.29 24.55
N CYS A 8 22.90 -36.35 23.22
CA CYS A 8 22.33 -35.29 22.38
C CYS A 8 20.84 -35.07 22.66
N ASN A 9 20.07 -36.15 22.84
CA ASN A 9 18.65 -36.04 23.19
C ASN A 9 18.43 -35.42 24.57
N ILE A 10 19.23 -35.79 25.57
CA ILE A 10 19.16 -35.17 26.90
C ILE A 10 19.50 -33.68 26.83
N LEU A 11 20.56 -33.31 26.11
CA LEU A 11 20.95 -31.90 25.94
C LEU A 11 19.90 -31.10 25.16
N PHE A 12 19.24 -31.69 24.16
CA PHE A 12 18.14 -31.07 23.43
C PHE A 12 16.97 -30.75 24.38
N TRP A 13 16.48 -31.75 25.12
CA TRP A 13 15.36 -31.54 26.05
C TRP A 13 15.71 -30.60 27.21
N LEU A 14 16.94 -30.63 27.70
CA LEU A 14 17.41 -29.67 28.70
C LEU A 14 17.34 -28.23 28.17
N LYS A 15 17.77 -27.98 26.93
CA LYS A 15 17.68 -26.66 26.29
C LYS A 15 16.24 -26.21 26.10
N VAL A 16 15.36 -27.11 25.62
CA VAL A 16 13.93 -26.82 25.45
C VAL A 16 13.31 -26.44 26.80
N LEU A 17 13.60 -27.19 27.87
CA LEU A 17 13.07 -26.90 29.20
C LEU A 17 13.58 -25.57 29.76
N ILE A 18 14.88 -25.26 29.57
CA ILE A 18 15.45 -23.96 29.99
C ILE A 18 14.80 -22.81 29.22
N ALA A 19 14.65 -22.93 27.91
CA ALA A 19 14.02 -21.90 27.08
C ALA A 19 12.56 -21.68 27.47
N LEU A 20 11.82 -22.78 27.72
CA LEU A 20 10.44 -22.73 28.18
C LEU A 20 10.35 -22.03 29.54
N LEU A 21 11.20 -22.39 30.51
CA LEU A 21 11.26 -21.74 31.82
C LEU A 21 11.57 -20.25 31.70
N ALA A 22 12.53 -19.86 30.86
CA ALA A 22 12.86 -18.46 30.63
C ALA A 22 11.68 -17.69 30.03
N ALA A 23 10.94 -18.29 29.08
CA ALA A 23 9.74 -17.69 28.51
C ALA A 23 8.64 -17.50 29.56
N TRP A 24 8.37 -18.51 30.40
CA TRP A 24 7.38 -18.40 31.49
C TRP A 24 7.77 -17.36 32.54
N ILE A 25 9.05 -17.29 32.90
CA ILE A 25 9.57 -16.26 33.82
C ILE A 25 9.40 -14.87 33.20
N GLY A 26 9.73 -14.72 31.92
CA GLY A 26 9.54 -13.47 31.18
C GLY A 26 8.07 -13.04 31.16
N LEU A 27 7.16 -13.94 30.81
CA LEU A 27 5.71 -13.70 30.83
C LEU A 27 5.21 -13.37 32.24
N GLY A 28 5.67 -14.11 33.26
CA GLY A 28 5.36 -13.84 34.67
C GLY A 28 5.78 -12.45 35.10
N TYR A 29 7.00 -12.04 34.74
CA TYR A 29 7.52 -10.72 35.05
C TYR A 29 6.72 -9.61 34.36
N GLN A 30 6.39 -9.77 33.07
CA GLN A 30 5.54 -8.81 32.34
C GLN A 30 4.14 -8.71 32.95
N MET A 31 3.52 -9.83 33.33
CA MET A 31 2.22 -9.83 34.02
C MET A 31 2.27 -9.07 35.36
N VAL A 32 3.35 -9.23 36.14
CA VAL A 32 3.53 -8.49 37.39
C VAL A 32 3.70 -7.00 37.14
N LEU A 33 4.50 -6.60 36.14
CA LEU A 33 4.67 -5.19 35.77
C LEU A 33 3.35 -4.56 35.32
N ILE A 34 2.58 -5.25 34.48
CA ILE A 34 1.26 -4.79 34.02
C ILE A 34 0.31 -4.64 35.21
N LYS A 35 0.27 -5.64 36.10
CA LYS A 35 -0.56 -5.58 37.31
C LYS A 35 -0.18 -4.40 38.20
N GLN A 36 1.11 -4.20 38.47
CA GLN A 36 1.60 -3.09 39.30
C GLN A 36 1.28 -1.73 38.67
N ARG A 37 1.48 -1.58 37.36
CA ARG A 37 1.11 -0.36 36.63
C ARG A 37 -0.40 -0.10 36.71
N ARG A 38 -1.22 -1.14 36.56
CA ARG A 38 -2.69 -1.04 36.68
C ARG A 38 -3.12 -0.67 38.09
N GLU A 39 -2.59 -1.32 39.12
CA GLU A 39 -2.90 -1.00 40.52
C GLU A 39 -2.48 0.43 40.87
N TYR A 40 -1.30 0.85 40.42
CA TYR A 40 -0.82 2.23 40.57
C TYR A 40 -1.75 3.22 39.87
N ALA A 41 -2.16 2.94 38.63
CA ALA A 41 -3.08 3.76 37.86
C ALA A 41 -4.46 3.90 38.52
N LEU A 42 -5.01 2.80 39.06
CA LEU A 42 -6.29 2.81 39.78
C LEU A 42 -6.21 3.58 41.11
N ALA A 43 -5.05 3.55 41.78
CA ALA A 43 -4.83 4.28 43.03
C ALA A 43 -4.53 5.77 42.82
N HIS A 44 -4.01 6.16 41.65
CA HIS A 44 -3.64 7.54 41.34
C HIS A 44 -4.28 8.01 40.03
N PRO A 45 -5.62 8.03 39.93
CA PRO A 45 -6.33 8.33 38.69
C PRO A 45 -6.07 9.74 38.14
N ASN A 46 -5.59 10.65 38.99
CA ASN A 46 -5.27 12.04 38.63
C ASN A 46 -3.77 12.29 38.42
N GLU A 47 -2.89 11.33 38.74
CA GLU A 47 -1.42 11.49 38.66
C GLU A 47 -0.80 10.56 37.61
N TRP A 48 -1.42 9.41 37.34
CA TRP A 48 -0.97 8.50 36.29
C TRP A 48 -1.72 8.78 35.00
N VAL A 49 -1.23 9.77 34.26
CA VAL A 49 -1.36 9.78 32.80
C VAL A 49 -0.06 9.12 32.31
N PRO A 50 -0.08 7.92 31.69
CA PRO A 50 1.14 7.37 31.12
C PRO A 50 1.73 8.46 30.21
N PRO A 51 3.04 8.75 30.31
CA PRO A 51 3.64 9.71 29.41
C PRO A 51 3.31 9.28 28.00
N ASN A 52 2.84 10.25 27.22
CA ASN A 52 2.48 10.01 25.84
C ASN A 52 3.63 9.28 25.14
N PRO A 53 3.35 8.22 24.37
CA PRO A 53 4.39 7.53 23.62
C PRO A 53 5.12 8.53 22.70
N PRO A 54 6.39 8.25 22.34
CA PRO A 54 7.09 9.04 21.34
C PRO A 54 6.24 9.20 20.08
N GLY A 55 6.10 10.42 19.58
CA GLY A 55 5.27 10.73 18.40
C GLY A 55 3.80 11.04 18.69
N TYR A 56 3.33 10.98 19.93
CA TYR A 56 1.94 11.36 20.25
C TYR A 56 1.57 12.76 19.74
N VAL A 57 0.39 12.85 19.15
CA VAL A 57 -0.20 14.10 18.65
C VAL A 57 -1.55 14.30 19.33
N ASP A 58 -1.72 15.43 20.03
CA ASP A 58 -3.04 15.79 20.56
C ASP A 58 -3.95 16.21 19.41
N ILE A 59 -4.86 15.30 19.03
CA ILE A 59 -5.94 15.61 18.10
C ILE A 59 -7.18 15.77 18.99
N PRO A 60 -7.79 16.96 19.10
CA PRO A 60 -8.98 17.18 19.92
C PRO A 60 -10.27 16.77 19.21
N LEU A 61 -11.30 16.39 19.96
CA LEU A 61 -12.54 15.87 19.37
C LEU A 61 -13.31 17.01 18.70
N PRO A 62 -14.03 16.76 17.59
CA PRO A 62 -14.87 17.78 16.98
C PRO A 62 -15.83 18.40 18.01
N GLY A 63 -15.86 19.73 18.07
CA GLY A 63 -16.69 20.48 19.03
C GLY A 63 -16.08 20.66 20.43
N SER A 64 -14.87 20.14 20.70
CA SER A 64 -14.14 20.51 21.92
C SER A 64 -13.62 21.95 21.84
N TRP A 65 -13.38 22.58 22.99
CA TRP A 65 -12.94 23.98 23.07
C TRP A 65 -11.58 24.24 22.39
N ASN A 66 -10.75 23.20 22.24
CA ASN A 66 -9.43 23.24 21.61
C ASN A 66 -9.41 22.64 20.19
N SER A 67 -10.56 22.20 19.64
CA SER A 67 -10.63 21.55 18.32
C SER A 67 -10.10 22.39 17.16
N SER A 68 -10.10 23.73 17.29
CA SER A 68 -9.52 24.63 16.30
C SER A 68 -7.98 24.61 16.26
N LEU A 69 -7.29 24.10 17.29
CA LEU A 69 -5.82 24.06 17.33
C LEU A 69 -5.22 23.02 16.38
N CYS A 70 -6.01 22.00 16.03
CA CYS A 70 -5.65 20.94 15.10
C CYS A 70 -6.83 20.71 14.16
N ALA A 71 -7.26 21.77 13.48
CA ALA A 71 -8.14 21.64 12.33
C ALA A 71 -7.28 21.47 11.07
N PHE A 72 -7.79 20.78 10.05
CA PHE A 72 -7.12 20.77 8.74
C PHE A 72 -7.11 22.18 8.15
N GLU A 73 -5.93 22.71 7.84
CA GLU A 73 -5.76 24.06 7.28
C GLU A 73 -5.30 23.99 5.82
N PRO A 74 -6.04 24.46 4.82
CA PRO A 74 -5.59 24.40 3.43
C PRO A 74 -4.28 25.20 3.21
N VAL A 75 -3.20 24.54 2.79
CA VAL A 75 -1.90 25.19 2.50
C VAL A 75 -1.70 25.31 1.00
N PHE A 76 -1.45 26.53 0.50
CA PHE A 76 -1.11 26.76 -0.90
C PHE A 76 0.39 26.56 -1.15
N ASP A 77 0.75 25.62 -2.02
CA ASP A 77 2.13 25.40 -2.45
C ASP A 77 2.42 26.22 -3.71
N GLN A 78 3.38 27.14 -3.60
CA GLN A 78 3.75 28.03 -4.70
C GLN A 78 4.45 27.30 -5.85
N THR A 79 5.15 26.21 -5.56
CA THR A 79 5.89 25.42 -6.55
C THR A 79 4.94 24.60 -7.42
N LEU A 80 3.93 24.01 -6.79
CA LEU A 80 2.90 23.23 -7.49
C LEU A 80 1.80 24.13 -8.07
N GLY A 81 1.63 25.35 -7.53
CA GLY A 81 0.61 26.30 -7.95
C GLY A 81 -0.80 25.87 -7.54
N ARG A 82 -0.93 25.10 -6.46
CA ARG A 82 -2.21 24.60 -5.95
C ARG A 82 -2.18 24.38 -4.44
N THR A 83 -3.37 24.24 -3.85
CA THR A 83 -3.51 23.80 -2.47
C THR A 83 -3.11 22.34 -2.34
N LEU A 84 -2.33 22.03 -1.31
CA LEU A 84 -1.90 20.67 -0.98
C LEU A 84 -3.08 19.86 -0.44
N ALA A 85 -3.17 18.61 -0.89
CA ALA A 85 -4.03 17.62 -0.26
C ALA A 85 -3.44 17.20 1.10
N ARG A 86 -4.27 16.54 1.91
CA ARG A 86 -3.84 15.97 3.19
C ARG A 86 -2.68 14.99 2.97
N LEU A 87 -1.62 15.11 3.78
CA LEU A 87 -0.37 14.35 3.67
C LEU A 87 0.38 14.53 2.33
N GLU A 88 0.06 15.55 1.53
CA GLU A 88 0.82 15.85 0.33
C GLU A 88 2.15 16.53 0.70
N PRO A 89 3.30 16.01 0.24
CA PRO A 89 4.56 16.66 0.50
C PRO A 89 4.64 17.96 -0.32
N PRO A 90 5.10 19.08 0.27
CA PRO A 90 5.30 20.32 -0.47
C PRO A 90 6.36 20.15 -1.55
N GLY A 91 6.31 21.00 -2.59
CA GLY A 91 7.27 20.99 -3.68
C GLY A 91 7.09 19.88 -4.71
N ALA A 92 7.79 20.01 -5.83
CA ALA A 92 7.75 19.04 -6.93
C ALA A 92 8.75 17.89 -6.75
N ASP A 93 9.77 18.06 -5.90
CA ASP A 93 10.95 17.21 -5.74
C ASP A 93 10.82 16.17 -4.62
N ASN A 94 9.64 15.55 -4.53
CA ASN A 94 9.33 14.56 -3.51
C ASN A 94 8.64 13.35 -4.11
N PHE A 95 9.24 12.18 -3.87
CA PHE A 95 8.70 10.90 -4.25
C PHE A 95 9.00 9.88 -3.14
N TRP A 96 7.98 9.13 -2.71
CA TRP A 96 8.12 8.03 -1.77
C TRP A 96 8.03 6.69 -2.46
N PHE A 97 8.91 5.78 -2.06
CA PHE A 97 8.82 4.38 -2.41
C PHE A 97 8.55 3.57 -1.13
N GLY A 98 7.43 2.87 -1.10
CA GLY A 98 7.00 2.06 0.04
C GLY A 98 6.90 0.58 -0.31
N PHE A 99 6.57 -0.23 0.68
CA PHE A 99 6.46 -1.68 0.53
C PHE A 99 5.17 -2.20 1.16
N ASP A 100 4.48 -3.07 0.46
CA ASP A 100 3.39 -3.88 0.96
C ASP A 100 3.94 -5.22 1.46
N LEU A 101 3.83 -5.47 2.76
CA LEU A 101 4.54 -6.56 3.41
C LEU A 101 3.68 -7.80 3.58
N GLN A 102 4.32 -8.96 3.52
CA GLN A 102 3.79 -10.19 4.10
C GLN A 102 3.97 -10.15 5.63
N TRP A 103 3.12 -9.38 6.32
CA TRP A 103 3.20 -9.07 7.75
C TRP A 103 3.28 -10.28 8.70
N GLN A 104 2.88 -11.48 8.26
CA GLN A 104 2.97 -12.71 9.05
C GLN A 104 4.41 -13.22 9.22
N VAL A 105 5.32 -12.83 8.32
CA VAL A 105 6.71 -13.31 8.29
C VAL A 105 7.76 -12.21 8.18
N ASP A 106 7.33 -10.96 8.01
CA ASP A 106 8.22 -9.81 7.85
C ASP A 106 7.76 -8.59 8.67
N SER A 107 8.62 -7.56 8.76
CA SER A 107 8.34 -6.33 9.49
C SER A 107 9.09 -5.13 8.92
N PRO A 108 8.63 -3.90 9.15
CA PRO A 108 9.34 -2.68 8.78
C PRO A 108 10.82 -2.67 9.18
N LYS A 109 11.13 -3.14 10.40
CA LYS A 109 12.50 -3.22 10.89
C LYS A 109 13.35 -4.20 10.09
N GLN A 110 12.83 -5.37 9.74
CA GLN A 110 13.56 -6.36 8.96
C GLN A 110 13.82 -5.88 7.52
N VAL A 111 12.86 -5.17 6.92
CA VAL A 111 13.05 -4.50 5.62
C VAL A 111 14.22 -3.52 5.70
N ILE A 112 14.29 -2.71 6.75
CA ILE A 112 15.39 -1.76 6.98
C ILE A 112 16.73 -2.47 7.15
N GLU A 113 16.77 -3.58 7.90
CA GLU A 113 17.99 -4.37 8.06
C GLU A 113 18.49 -4.95 6.73
N ARG A 114 17.59 -5.32 5.81
CA ARG A 114 17.93 -5.81 4.46
C ARG A 114 18.34 -4.68 3.51
N LEU A 115 17.59 -3.59 3.50
CA LEU A 115 17.74 -2.49 2.55
C LEU A 115 18.83 -1.49 2.94
N GLY A 116 19.09 -1.32 4.24
CA GLY A 116 19.97 -0.27 4.77
C GLY A 116 19.38 1.15 4.70
N HIS A 117 18.13 1.28 4.27
CA HIS A 117 17.36 2.52 4.20
C HIS A 117 16.01 2.35 4.89
N GLN A 118 15.36 3.46 5.24
CA GLN A 118 14.06 3.46 5.92
C GLN A 118 12.94 3.80 4.94
N PRO A 119 12.19 2.82 4.40
CA PRO A 119 11.05 3.10 3.52
C PRO A 119 10.05 4.02 4.21
N ALA A 120 9.55 5.01 3.49
CA ALA A 120 8.68 6.03 4.08
C ALA A 120 7.30 5.47 4.47
N ILE A 121 6.86 4.40 3.82
CA ILE A 121 5.48 3.92 3.86
C ILE A 121 5.47 2.40 3.80
N PHE A 122 4.64 1.78 4.64
CA PHE A 122 4.32 0.37 4.57
C PHE A 122 2.82 0.17 4.38
N ASN A 123 2.41 -0.65 3.40
CA ASN A 123 1.01 -1.03 3.22
C ASN A 123 0.63 -2.24 4.06
N THR A 124 -0.64 -2.31 4.43
CA THR A 124 -1.27 -3.48 5.02
C THR A 124 -2.71 -3.64 4.51
N PHE A 125 -3.21 -4.87 4.54
CA PHE A 125 -4.61 -5.18 4.30
C PHE A 125 -5.34 -5.48 5.60
N ILE A 126 -6.50 -4.87 5.76
CA ILE A 126 -7.36 -5.03 6.91
C ILE A 126 -8.75 -5.45 6.45
N ASN A 127 -9.26 -6.52 7.06
CA ASN A 127 -10.64 -6.94 6.84
C ASN A 127 -11.60 -6.17 7.75
N MET A 128 -12.77 -5.87 7.20
CA MET A 128 -13.90 -5.29 7.93
C MET A 128 -15.13 -6.15 7.68
N ASN A 129 -15.88 -6.42 8.74
CA ASN A 129 -17.19 -7.04 8.66
C ASN A 129 -18.29 -6.08 9.13
N ARG A 130 -19.48 -6.62 9.40
CA ARG A 130 -20.65 -5.82 9.77
C ARG A 130 -20.45 -4.97 11.04
N THR A 131 -19.79 -5.48 12.07
CA THR A 131 -19.69 -4.79 13.37
C THR A 131 -18.28 -4.74 13.93
N GLN A 132 -17.31 -5.30 13.21
CA GLN A 132 -15.93 -5.49 13.65
C GLN A 132 -14.97 -5.29 12.48
N PHE A 133 -13.73 -4.99 12.83
CA PHE A 133 -12.58 -4.96 11.94
C PHE A 133 -11.36 -5.37 12.77
N GLU A 134 -10.23 -5.62 12.12
CA GLU A 134 -9.01 -6.14 12.75
C GLU A 134 -8.25 -5.04 13.53
N LYS A 135 -8.91 -4.48 14.55
CA LYS A 135 -8.43 -3.34 15.34
C LYS A 135 -7.05 -3.60 15.98
N ASP A 136 -6.86 -4.76 16.61
CA ASP A 136 -5.59 -5.09 17.27
C ASP A 136 -4.44 -5.23 16.26
N THR A 137 -4.76 -5.68 15.05
CA THR A 137 -3.81 -5.76 13.93
C THR A 137 -3.38 -4.36 13.47
N ILE A 138 -4.34 -3.43 13.34
CA ILE A 138 -4.06 -2.01 13.05
C ILE A 138 -3.14 -1.41 14.13
N ASP A 139 -3.48 -1.57 15.40
CA ASP A 139 -2.70 -1.05 16.54
C ASP A 139 -1.26 -1.61 16.52
N TRP A 140 -1.09 -2.89 16.20
CA TRP A 140 0.24 -3.52 16.08
C TRP A 140 1.05 -2.98 14.90
N MET A 141 0.44 -2.84 13.72
CA MET A 141 1.12 -2.29 12.54
C MET A 141 1.48 -0.81 12.73
N ALA A 142 0.60 -0.04 13.36
CA ALA A 142 0.87 1.35 13.73
C ALA A 142 2.08 1.44 14.69
N GLN A 143 2.18 0.53 15.66
CA GLN A 143 3.36 0.46 16.50
C GLN A 143 4.64 0.18 15.68
N GLN A 144 4.59 -0.81 14.77
CA GLN A 144 5.76 -1.15 13.95
C GLN A 144 6.20 -0.02 13.02
N ALA A 145 5.25 0.71 12.43
CA ALA A 145 5.55 1.89 11.62
C ALA A 145 6.13 3.03 12.46
N SER A 146 5.54 3.30 13.62
CA SER A 146 6.00 4.33 14.57
C SER A 146 7.45 4.10 15.01
N GLU A 147 7.82 2.85 15.32
CA GLU A 147 9.18 2.47 15.75
C GLU A 147 10.28 2.80 14.72
N VAL A 148 9.91 2.94 13.45
CA VAL A 148 10.84 3.25 12.35
C VAL A 148 10.58 4.60 11.69
N GLY A 149 9.63 5.39 12.23
CA GLY A 149 9.26 6.70 11.70
C GLY A 149 8.56 6.66 10.34
N ALA A 150 7.93 5.54 9.98
CA ALA A 150 7.20 5.36 8.73
C ALA A 150 5.72 5.75 8.87
N MET A 151 5.10 6.01 7.72
CA MET A 151 3.64 6.12 7.58
C MET A 151 3.04 4.76 7.23
N LEU A 152 1.72 4.64 7.32
CA LEU A 152 0.99 3.46 6.85
C LEU A 152 0.13 3.80 5.63
N GLU A 153 0.07 2.87 4.68
CA GLU A 153 -1.12 2.70 3.86
C GLU A 153 -1.95 1.57 4.47
N ILE A 154 -3.25 1.77 4.62
CA ILE A 154 -4.17 0.75 5.12
C ILE A 154 -5.22 0.51 4.05
N THR A 155 -5.12 -0.64 3.38
CA THR A 155 -6.13 -1.12 2.44
C THR A 155 -7.23 -1.84 3.21
N VAL A 156 -8.47 -1.36 3.11
CA VAL A 156 -9.60 -1.94 3.85
C VAL A 156 -10.52 -2.70 2.92
N ILE A 157 -10.77 -3.96 3.24
CA ILE A 157 -11.58 -4.88 2.45
C ILE A 157 -12.81 -5.31 3.27
N PRO A 158 -14.01 -4.83 2.92
CA PRO A 158 -15.25 -5.42 3.39
C PRO A 158 -15.38 -6.90 3.01
N GLU A 159 -15.67 -7.78 3.98
CA GLU A 159 -15.86 -9.22 3.76
C GLU A 159 -17.28 -9.60 3.29
N LEU A 160 -18.21 -8.64 3.38
CA LEU A 160 -19.61 -8.79 3.01
C LEU A 160 -20.06 -7.58 2.18
N ASP A 161 -21.24 -7.68 1.57
CA ASP A 161 -21.84 -6.56 0.84
C ASP A 161 -21.78 -5.28 1.67
N VAL A 162 -21.13 -4.25 1.12
CA VAL A 162 -20.89 -3.00 1.83
C VAL A 162 -22.19 -2.33 2.30
N ALA A 163 -23.31 -2.58 1.63
CA ALA A 163 -24.62 -2.06 2.04
C ALA A 163 -25.12 -2.65 3.38
N GLU A 164 -24.55 -3.76 3.84
CA GLU A 164 -24.88 -4.38 5.12
C GLU A 164 -24.09 -3.80 6.29
N ILE A 165 -23.02 -3.06 6.02
CA ILE A 165 -22.17 -2.44 7.03
C ILE A 165 -22.85 -1.16 7.54
N PRO A 166 -23.19 -1.07 8.83
CA PRO A 166 -23.83 0.08 9.43
C PRO A 166 -22.83 1.24 9.56
N VAL A 167 -23.34 2.48 9.51
CA VAL A 167 -22.53 3.70 9.57
C VAL A 167 -21.72 3.82 10.86
N GLU A 168 -22.19 3.20 11.95
CA GLU A 168 -21.50 3.12 13.23
C GLU A 168 -20.16 2.37 13.12
N THR A 169 -20.08 1.39 12.23
CA THR A 169 -18.82 0.66 11.97
C THR A 169 -17.82 1.54 11.22
N PHE A 170 -18.28 2.37 10.27
CA PHE A 170 -17.42 3.36 9.61
C PHE A 170 -16.93 4.44 10.59
N TYR A 171 -17.81 4.91 11.47
CA TYR A 171 -17.43 5.83 12.54
C TYR A 171 -16.39 5.21 13.48
N ALA A 172 -16.58 3.96 13.90
CA ALA A 172 -15.63 3.24 14.76
C ALA A 172 -14.27 3.06 14.07
N PHE A 173 -14.26 2.81 12.77
CA PHE A 173 -13.01 2.71 12.00
C PHE A 173 -12.28 4.06 11.91
N ALA A 174 -13.00 5.15 11.63
CA ALA A 174 -12.41 6.49 11.61
C ALA A 174 -11.88 6.92 13.00
N MET A 175 -12.54 6.49 14.08
CA MET A 175 -12.03 6.64 15.46
C MET A 175 -10.74 5.84 15.69
N GLU A 176 -10.59 4.68 15.07
CA GLU A 176 -9.34 3.93 15.12
C GLU A 176 -8.23 4.65 14.34
N MET A 177 -8.51 5.22 13.17
CA MET A 177 -7.51 6.02 12.43
C MET A 177 -7.04 7.23 13.26
N ARG A 178 -7.97 7.88 13.95
CA ARG A 178 -7.64 8.94 14.90
C ARG A 178 -6.75 8.43 16.03
N ARG A 179 -7.00 7.22 16.56
CA ARG A 179 -6.13 6.59 17.56
C ARG A 179 -4.75 6.31 16.98
N VAL A 180 -4.66 5.79 15.76
CA VAL A 180 -3.38 5.59 15.05
C VAL A 180 -2.58 6.89 14.98
N ASN A 181 -3.23 7.97 14.52
CA ASN A 181 -2.58 9.28 14.41
C ASN A 181 -2.16 9.84 15.79
N SER A 182 -3.07 9.84 16.78
CA SER A 182 -2.84 10.51 18.05
C SER A 182 -1.93 9.72 18.99
N TYR A 183 -2.14 8.41 19.08
CA TYR A 183 -1.40 7.56 20.00
C TYR A 183 -0.06 7.11 19.41
N TYR A 184 0.03 6.78 18.12
CA TYR A 184 1.28 6.29 17.54
C TYR A 184 2.05 7.36 16.76
N GLY A 185 1.43 8.51 16.50
CA GLY A 185 2.04 9.56 15.67
C GLY A 185 2.12 9.19 14.20
N VAL A 186 1.40 8.15 13.76
CA VAL A 186 1.55 7.57 12.42
C VAL A 186 0.53 8.18 11.46
N PRO A 187 0.98 8.85 10.39
CA PRO A 187 0.11 9.24 9.28
C PRO A 187 -0.39 8.02 8.51
N VAL A 188 -1.61 8.12 7.97
CA VAL A 188 -2.29 7.02 7.28
C VAL A 188 -2.79 7.44 5.91
N PHE A 189 -2.49 6.65 4.88
CA PHE A 189 -3.19 6.64 3.60
C PHE A 189 -4.25 5.55 3.65
N LEU A 190 -5.53 5.92 3.77
CA LEU A 190 -6.62 4.98 3.90
C LEU A 190 -7.19 4.62 2.53
N ARG A 191 -6.83 3.43 2.03
CA ARG A 191 -7.27 2.87 0.75
C ARG A 191 -8.51 1.99 0.96
N PHE A 192 -9.64 2.64 1.23
CA PHE A 192 -10.92 1.95 1.48
C PHE A 192 -11.53 1.41 0.19
N MET A 193 -11.79 0.10 0.15
CA MET A 193 -12.45 -0.59 -0.99
C MET A 193 -11.72 -0.40 -2.33
N HIS A 194 -10.40 -0.66 -2.34
CA HIS A 194 -9.56 -0.63 -3.55
C HIS A 194 -10.10 -1.48 -4.70
N GLU A 195 -9.72 -1.18 -5.94
CA GLU A 195 -10.04 -1.99 -7.13
C GLU A 195 -11.53 -2.26 -7.35
N MET A 196 -12.38 -1.35 -6.91
CA MET A 196 -13.85 -1.43 -7.03
C MET A 196 -14.37 -1.56 -8.47
N ASN A 197 -13.58 -1.22 -9.48
CA ASN A 197 -13.90 -1.42 -10.89
C ASN A 197 -13.63 -2.85 -11.38
N GLY A 198 -12.92 -3.66 -10.60
CA GLY A 198 -12.69 -5.09 -10.83
C GLY A 198 -13.90 -5.95 -10.49
N ASN A 199 -13.94 -7.17 -11.05
CA ASN A 199 -15.00 -8.16 -10.82
C ASN A 199 -14.61 -9.30 -9.87
N TRP A 200 -13.48 -9.18 -9.15
CA TRP A 200 -12.98 -10.18 -8.20
C TRP A 200 -13.34 -9.89 -6.73
N LEU A 201 -13.76 -8.66 -6.40
CA LEU A 201 -14.10 -8.25 -5.03
C LEU A 201 -15.61 -8.29 -4.82
N THR A 202 -16.17 -9.46 -4.52
CA THR A 202 -17.63 -9.71 -4.52
C THR A 202 -18.45 -8.77 -3.61
N ALA A 203 -17.85 -8.25 -2.53
CA ALA A 203 -18.49 -7.34 -1.58
C ALA A 203 -18.85 -5.97 -2.18
N TYR A 204 -18.14 -5.50 -3.20
CA TYR A 204 -18.31 -4.13 -3.72
C TYR A 204 -17.81 -3.89 -5.16
N GLY A 205 -17.05 -4.82 -5.72
CA GLY A 205 -16.59 -4.81 -7.11
C GLY A 205 -17.76 -4.73 -8.07
N GLN A 206 -17.61 -3.92 -9.10
CA GLN A 206 -18.63 -3.60 -10.08
C GLN A 206 -19.95 -3.05 -9.50
N GLN A 207 -19.94 -2.47 -8.29
CA GLN A 207 -21.13 -1.89 -7.65
C GLN A 207 -20.96 -0.38 -7.40
N PRO A 208 -20.95 0.47 -8.45
CA PRO A 208 -20.59 1.89 -8.39
C PRO A 208 -21.42 2.70 -7.39
N ILE A 209 -22.74 2.49 -7.33
CA ILE A 209 -23.62 3.24 -6.42
C ILE A 209 -23.28 2.94 -4.95
N LYS A 210 -23.17 1.66 -4.61
CA LYS A 210 -22.85 1.23 -3.24
C LYS A 210 -21.45 1.67 -2.84
N PHE A 211 -20.49 1.49 -3.74
CA PHE A 211 -19.11 1.95 -3.55
C PHE A 211 -19.07 3.45 -3.22
N ARG A 212 -19.67 4.30 -4.07
CA ARG A 212 -19.62 5.76 -3.89
C ARG A 212 -20.26 6.20 -2.59
N ASN A 213 -21.39 5.61 -2.20
CA ASN A 213 -22.07 5.94 -0.95
C ASN A 213 -21.24 5.55 0.28
N ALA A 214 -20.67 4.35 0.29
CA ALA A 214 -19.84 3.87 1.39
C ALA A 214 -18.54 4.68 1.51
N PHE A 215 -17.86 4.93 0.39
CA PHE A 215 -16.63 5.71 0.35
C PHE A 215 -16.86 7.14 0.85
N ALA A 216 -17.92 7.81 0.37
CA ALA A 216 -18.29 9.14 0.82
C ALA A 216 -18.57 9.18 2.33
N THR A 217 -19.26 8.16 2.87
CA THR A 217 -19.57 8.08 4.31
C THR A 217 -18.30 7.90 5.15
N MET A 218 -17.42 6.97 4.75
CA MET A 218 -16.12 6.78 5.41
C MET A 218 -15.28 8.06 5.36
N ALA A 219 -15.19 8.70 4.19
CA ALA A 219 -14.44 9.93 4.00
C ALA A 219 -14.94 11.07 4.91
N GLN A 220 -16.26 11.25 5.05
CA GLN A 220 -16.83 12.24 5.96
C GLN A 220 -16.41 12.02 7.42
N TYR A 221 -16.43 10.77 7.89
CA TYR A 221 -15.96 10.46 9.24
C TYR A 221 -14.46 10.65 9.40
N VAL A 222 -13.66 10.18 8.44
CA VAL A 222 -12.20 10.36 8.46
C VAL A 222 -11.84 11.84 8.44
N HIS A 223 -12.41 12.63 7.55
CA HIS A 223 -12.13 14.07 7.43
C HIS A 223 -12.56 14.85 8.67
N SER A 224 -13.65 14.46 9.32
CA SER A 224 -14.11 15.13 10.55
C SER A 224 -13.34 14.72 11.80
N LEU A 225 -12.81 13.49 11.87
CA LEU A 225 -12.19 12.95 13.09
C LEU A 225 -10.66 12.96 13.07
N THR A 226 -10.06 13.10 11.90
CA THR A 226 -8.60 13.00 11.69
C THR A 226 -8.12 14.14 10.80
N ASN A 227 -6.85 14.52 10.95
CA ASN A 227 -6.13 15.30 9.95
C ASN A 227 -4.90 14.58 9.40
N MET A 228 -4.41 13.54 10.07
CA MET A 228 -3.24 12.78 9.62
C MET A 228 -3.65 11.48 8.90
N THR A 229 -4.89 11.40 8.39
CA THR A 229 -5.37 10.28 7.55
C THR A 229 -5.94 10.80 6.24
N ALA A 230 -5.30 10.49 5.13
CA ALA A 230 -5.75 10.85 3.78
C ALA A 230 -6.59 9.73 3.16
N MET A 231 -7.73 10.07 2.56
CA MET A 231 -8.57 9.13 1.80
C MET A 231 -8.00 8.89 0.40
N VAL A 232 -7.75 7.63 0.06
CA VAL A 232 -7.20 7.20 -1.24
C VAL A 232 -8.28 6.51 -2.07
N TRP A 233 -8.64 7.09 -3.21
CA TRP A 233 -9.48 6.44 -4.21
C TRP A 233 -8.60 5.72 -5.23
N SER A 234 -8.58 4.39 -5.20
CA SER A 234 -7.63 3.57 -5.97
C SER A 234 -8.31 2.44 -6.75
N PRO A 235 -8.75 2.67 -7.99
CA PRO A 235 -9.17 1.60 -8.89
C PRO A 235 -8.00 0.71 -9.35
N ASN A 236 -8.33 -0.42 -9.98
CA ASN A 236 -7.40 -1.18 -10.81
C ASN A 236 -7.21 -0.45 -12.16
N ILE A 237 -6.07 -0.66 -12.81
CA ILE A 237 -5.81 -0.11 -14.16
C ILE A 237 -6.90 -0.49 -15.16
N GLY A 238 -7.41 0.46 -15.93
CA GLY A 238 -8.54 0.26 -16.84
C GLY A 238 -8.21 -0.60 -18.06
N THR A 239 -6.93 -0.84 -18.34
CA THR A 239 -6.51 -1.71 -19.44
C THR A 239 -7.08 -3.11 -19.27
N GLY A 240 -7.86 -3.55 -20.25
CA GLY A 240 -8.56 -4.83 -20.20
C GLY A 240 -9.95 -4.76 -19.56
N TYR A 241 -10.45 -3.57 -19.22
CA TYR A 241 -11.85 -3.36 -18.85
C TYR A 241 -12.77 -3.55 -20.08
N PRO A 242 -13.95 -4.19 -19.93
CA PRO A 242 -14.37 -4.96 -18.76
C PRO A 242 -13.56 -6.26 -18.60
N TYR A 243 -13.07 -6.50 -17.38
CA TYR A 243 -12.15 -7.60 -17.11
C TYR A 243 -12.80 -8.98 -17.28
N ALA A 244 -12.09 -9.90 -17.94
CA ALA A 244 -12.53 -11.28 -18.09
C ALA A 244 -12.29 -12.11 -16.80
N GLY A 245 -13.09 -13.17 -16.59
CA GLY A 245 -12.75 -14.24 -15.63
C GLY A 245 -13.09 -14.02 -14.14
N GLY A 246 -14.00 -13.10 -13.81
CA GLY A 246 -14.43 -12.85 -12.42
C GLY A 246 -15.88 -13.22 -12.10
N SER A 247 -16.48 -12.46 -11.17
CA SER A 247 -17.88 -12.60 -10.70
C SER A 247 -18.89 -12.61 -11.85
N PRO A 248 -20.10 -13.18 -11.65
CA PRO A 248 -21.16 -13.13 -12.65
C PRO A 248 -21.44 -11.70 -13.10
N ALA A 249 -21.89 -11.55 -14.36
CA ALA A 249 -22.22 -10.26 -14.94
C ALA A 249 -23.10 -9.42 -14.00
N PRO A 250 -22.85 -8.10 -13.91
CA PRO A 250 -23.64 -7.24 -13.03
C PRO A 250 -25.13 -7.32 -13.40
N PRO A 251 -26.05 -7.14 -12.43
CA PRO A 251 -27.47 -7.01 -12.72
C PRO A 251 -27.74 -5.93 -13.77
N GLU A 252 -28.79 -6.08 -14.59
CA GLU A 252 -29.09 -5.19 -15.73
C GLU A 252 -29.07 -3.69 -15.40
N GLU A 253 -29.61 -3.30 -14.23
CA GLU A 253 -29.61 -1.92 -13.76
C GLU A 253 -28.19 -1.37 -13.57
N ILE A 254 -27.28 -2.21 -13.06
CA ILE A 254 -25.88 -1.86 -12.88
C ILE A 254 -25.15 -1.92 -14.23
N ALA A 255 -25.43 -2.92 -15.07
CA ALA A 255 -24.85 -3.01 -16.41
C ALA A 255 -25.16 -1.75 -17.25
N SER A 256 -26.41 -1.26 -17.20
CA SER A 256 -26.83 -0.03 -17.87
C SER A 256 -26.13 1.23 -17.34
N LEU A 257 -25.72 1.23 -16.07
CA LEU A 257 -24.96 2.33 -15.47
C LEU A 257 -23.47 2.28 -15.87
N LEU A 258 -22.95 1.08 -16.15
CA LEU A 258 -21.56 0.86 -16.57
C LEU A 258 -21.38 0.97 -18.08
N ASP A 259 -22.44 0.84 -18.88
CA ASP A 259 -22.49 1.25 -20.30
C ASP A 259 -22.52 2.79 -20.41
N THR A 260 -21.37 3.38 -20.12
CA THR A 260 -21.13 4.83 -20.10
C THR A 260 -21.14 5.46 -21.49
N ASN A 261 -20.88 4.69 -22.55
CA ASN A 261 -20.96 5.17 -23.92
C ASN A 261 -22.37 4.99 -24.55
N GLN A 262 -23.28 4.31 -23.84
CA GLN A 262 -24.70 4.10 -24.18
C GLN A 262 -24.90 3.35 -25.50
N ASN A 263 -24.00 2.41 -25.81
CA ASN A 263 -24.09 1.61 -27.04
C ASN A 263 -24.90 0.31 -26.87
N GLY A 264 -25.37 0.04 -25.65
CA GLY A 264 -26.12 -1.16 -25.26
C GLY A 264 -25.24 -2.34 -24.86
N GLN A 265 -23.92 -2.17 -24.72
CA GLN A 265 -22.96 -3.19 -24.33
C GLN A 265 -21.95 -2.61 -23.34
N LEU A 266 -21.60 -3.38 -22.31
CA LEU A 266 -20.44 -3.09 -21.48
C LEU A 266 -19.18 -3.57 -22.21
N ASP A 267 -18.38 -2.64 -22.73
CA ASP A 267 -17.21 -2.92 -23.55
C ASP A 267 -16.01 -2.00 -23.24
N ASN A 268 -14.94 -2.12 -24.02
CA ASN A 268 -13.70 -1.36 -23.79
C ASN A 268 -13.82 0.13 -24.15
N GLY A 269 -14.94 0.56 -24.71
CA GLY A 269 -15.27 1.97 -24.90
C GLY A 269 -15.87 2.60 -23.64
N ASP A 270 -16.16 1.82 -22.60
CA ASP A 270 -16.70 2.32 -21.35
C ASP A 270 -15.64 2.85 -20.41
N ASP A 271 -16.02 3.83 -19.61
CA ASP A 271 -15.19 4.48 -18.62
C ASP A 271 -15.00 3.57 -17.40
N PRO A 272 -13.79 3.02 -17.17
CA PRO A 272 -13.56 2.09 -16.08
C PRO A 272 -13.48 2.78 -14.71
N TYR A 273 -13.54 4.11 -14.66
CA TYR A 273 -13.21 4.89 -13.48
C TYR A 273 -14.37 5.77 -12.99
N MET A 274 -14.90 6.63 -13.86
CA MET A 274 -15.86 7.67 -13.47
C MET A 274 -17.11 7.14 -12.77
N PRO A 275 -17.70 5.98 -13.16
CA PRO A 275 -18.85 5.42 -12.43
C PRO A 275 -18.59 5.22 -10.94
N TYR A 276 -17.32 5.04 -10.54
CA TYR A 276 -16.90 4.80 -9.17
C TYR A 276 -16.36 6.04 -8.46
N TYR A 277 -16.21 7.19 -9.13
CA TYR A 277 -15.64 8.38 -8.47
C TYR A 277 -16.62 8.99 -7.46
N PRO A 278 -16.27 9.07 -6.15
CA PRO A 278 -17.20 9.52 -5.12
C PRO A 278 -17.38 11.04 -5.10
N GLY A 279 -16.43 11.80 -5.64
CA GLY A 279 -16.41 13.27 -5.71
C GLY A 279 -15.20 13.89 -4.99
N ASP A 280 -14.76 15.06 -5.47
CA ASP A 280 -13.52 15.72 -5.05
C ASP A 280 -13.39 15.96 -3.55
N GLN A 281 -14.50 16.25 -2.87
CA GLN A 281 -14.51 16.51 -1.41
C GLN A 281 -14.25 15.25 -0.56
N TYR A 282 -14.34 14.06 -1.14
CA TYR A 282 -14.15 12.80 -0.42
C TYR A 282 -12.79 12.15 -0.70
N VAL A 283 -12.06 12.64 -1.71
CA VAL A 283 -10.81 12.04 -2.18
C VAL A 283 -9.66 13.00 -1.91
N ASP A 284 -8.69 12.58 -1.09
CA ASP A 284 -7.44 13.34 -0.91
C ASP A 284 -6.42 12.96 -1.98
N TRP A 285 -6.32 11.66 -2.27
CA TRP A 285 -5.35 11.06 -3.19
C TRP A 285 -6.02 10.16 -4.21
N VAL A 286 -5.48 10.18 -5.44
CA VAL A 286 -5.89 9.25 -6.49
C VAL A 286 -4.83 8.16 -6.64
N GLY A 287 -5.24 6.91 -6.46
CA GLY A 287 -4.38 5.74 -6.51
C GLY A 287 -4.61 4.92 -7.78
N ILE A 288 -3.70 4.01 -8.12
CA ILE A 288 -3.98 2.91 -9.04
C ILE A 288 -3.28 1.63 -8.59
N SER A 289 -3.94 0.50 -8.75
CA SER A 289 -3.28 -0.80 -8.75
C SER A 289 -2.84 -1.17 -10.17
N LEU A 290 -1.56 -1.49 -10.36
CA LEU A 290 -1.01 -1.88 -11.65
C LEU A 290 0.20 -2.81 -11.46
N TYR A 291 0.15 -3.98 -12.05
CA TYR A 291 1.24 -4.98 -12.00
C TYR A 291 1.85 -5.23 -13.38
N ASN A 292 3.10 -5.69 -13.41
CA ASN A 292 3.69 -6.18 -14.65
C ASN A 292 3.06 -7.52 -15.04
N LEU A 293 2.07 -7.47 -15.93
CA LEU A 293 1.49 -8.63 -16.58
C LEU A 293 1.90 -8.71 -18.06
N ALA A 294 2.98 -8.01 -18.46
CA ALA A 294 3.56 -8.16 -19.78
C ALA A 294 4.31 -9.49 -19.85
N TYR A 295 3.61 -10.55 -20.26
CA TYR A 295 4.20 -11.88 -20.41
C TYR A 295 5.20 -11.95 -21.56
N ASN A 296 6.18 -12.84 -21.42
CA ASN A 296 7.12 -13.16 -22.48
C ASN A 296 6.42 -14.04 -23.53
N ASP A 297 6.19 -13.52 -24.73
CA ASP A 297 5.54 -14.28 -25.81
C ASP A 297 6.36 -15.48 -26.31
N ASN A 298 7.67 -15.52 -25.99
CA ASN A 298 8.51 -16.68 -26.27
C ASN A 298 8.40 -17.77 -25.21
N ASP A 299 7.76 -17.48 -24.07
CA ASP A 299 7.37 -18.50 -23.10
C ASP A 299 6.01 -19.09 -23.54
N PRO A 300 5.96 -20.34 -24.04
CA PRO A 300 4.74 -20.93 -24.59
C PRO A 300 3.62 -21.05 -23.55
N ASN A 301 3.96 -21.06 -22.26
CA ASN A 301 2.98 -21.15 -21.18
C ASN A 301 2.77 -19.79 -20.49
N LYS A 302 3.50 -18.75 -20.91
CA LYS A 302 3.42 -17.39 -20.38
C LYS A 302 3.45 -17.38 -18.85
N HIS A 303 4.36 -18.13 -18.26
CA HIS A 303 4.61 -18.12 -16.82
C HIS A 303 5.48 -16.92 -16.43
N GLN A 304 6.39 -16.52 -17.30
CA GLN A 304 7.35 -15.45 -17.03
C GLN A 304 6.95 -14.11 -17.67
N THR A 305 7.04 -13.03 -16.90
CA THR A 305 6.97 -11.64 -17.41
C THR A 305 8.26 -11.27 -18.14
N ARG A 306 8.19 -10.26 -19.00
CA ARG A 306 9.36 -9.70 -19.69
C ARG A 306 9.70 -8.29 -19.19
N PRO A 307 10.93 -7.83 -19.43
CA PRO A 307 11.24 -6.42 -19.24
C PRO A 307 10.32 -5.52 -20.09
N ILE A 308 9.98 -4.36 -19.54
CA ILE A 308 9.17 -3.34 -20.19
C ILE A 308 10.02 -2.15 -20.66
N THR A 309 9.43 -1.31 -21.50
CA THR A 309 10.02 -0.04 -21.91
C THR A 309 9.67 1.06 -20.90
N PRO A 310 10.47 2.14 -20.79
CA PRO A 310 10.18 3.24 -19.85
C PRO A 310 8.79 3.87 -20.03
N ASP A 311 8.24 3.87 -21.24
CA ASP A 311 6.94 4.46 -21.57
C ASP A 311 5.76 3.54 -21.25
N PHE A 312 5.99 2.30 -20.82
CA PHE A 312 4.92 1.34 -20.59
C PHE A 312 3.94 1.83 -19.53
N ILE A 313 4.41 2.16 -18.31
CA ILE A 313 3.52 2.63 -17.23
C ILE A 313 2.82 3.95 -17.60
N PRO A 314 3.51 4.98 -18.15
CA PRO A 314 2.86 6.16 -18.68
C PRO A 314 1.71 5.87 -19.65
N ASN A 315 1.93 4.98 -20.61
CA ASN A 315 0.92 4.61 -21.59
C ASN A 315 -0.27 3.87 -20.94
N GLN A 316 -0.04 3.11 -19.87
CA GLN A 316 -1.13 2.49 -19.12
C GLN A 316 -1.99 3.54 -18.40
N ILE A 317 -1.36 4.42 -17.59
CA ILE A 317 -2.11 5.36 -16.73
C ILE A 317 -2.63 6.60 -17.46
N ARG A 318 -2.17 6.86 -18.69
CA ARG A 318 -2.63 7.96 -19.55
C ARG A 318 -3.46 7.53 -20.77
N GLY A 319 -3.82 6.25 -20.83
CA GLY A 319 -4.46 5.66 -22.00
C GLY A 319 -3.46 5.35 -23.12
N PHE A 320 -3.47 4.11 -23.61
CA PHE A 320 -2.39 3.52 -24.41
C PHE A 320 -2.02 4.33 -25.68
N THR A 321 -3.00 5.02 -26.27
CA THR A 321 -2.82 5.78 -27.52
C THR A 321 -2.96 7.29 -27.36
N HIS A 322 -3.11 7.81 -26.14
CA HIS A 322 -3.45 9.23 -25.82
C HIS A 322 -4.76 9.76 -26.44
N ASN A 323 -5.35 9.04 -27.41
CA ASN A 323 -6.71 9.25 -27.93
C ASN A 323 -7.75 8.45 -27.14
N ASP A 324 -7.30 7.54 -26.28
CA ASP A 324 -8.13 6.78 -25.37
C ASP A 324 -8.43 7.59 -24.10
N THR A 325 -9.26 8.62 -24.28
CA THR A 325 -9.47 9.63 -23.25
C THR A 325 -10.17 9.06 -22.02
N VAL A 326 -10.98 8.02 -22.15
CA VAL A 326 -11.66 7.40 -21.00
C VAL A 326 -10.67 6.62 -20.13
N HIS A 327 -9.57 6.13 -20.69
CA HIS A 327 -8.50 5.45 -19.94
C HIS A 327 -7.38 6.39 -19.42
N ASP A 328 -7.40 7.70 -19.74
CA ASP A 328 -6.43 8.68 -19.21
C ASP A 328 -6.68 9.01 -17.73
N TYR A 329 -6.44 8.04 -16.84
CA TYR A 329 -6.66 8.17 -15.41
C TYR A 329 -5.85 9.32 -14.80
N TYR A 330 -4.55 9.36 -15.10
CA TYR A 330 -3.65 10.36 -14.54
C TYR A 330 -4.02 11.77 -15.01
N GLY A 331 -4.27 11.96 -16.31
CA GLY A 331 -4.69 13.25 -16.85
C GLY A 331 -6.04 13.72 -16.30
N ARG A 332 -7.01 12.82 -16.18
CA ARG A 332 -8.36 13.16 -15.74
C ARG A 332 -8.44 13.44 -14.24
N PHE A 333 -7.91 12.55 -13.40
CA PHE A 333 -8.15 12.58 -11.96
C PHE A 333 -6.99 13.17 -11.16
N SER A 334 -5.74 13.04 -11.62
CA SER A 334 -4.61 13.68 -10.93
C SER A 334 -4.42 15.11 -11.41
N ILE A 335 -4.21 15.31 -12.71
CA ILE A 335 -3.99 16.66 -13.27
C ILE A 335 -5.30 17.45 -13.25
N GLY A 336 -6.36 16.89 -13.84
CA GLY A 336 -7.64 17.58 -14.02
C GLY A 336 -8.32 18.02 -12.71
N LEU A 337 -8.17 17.23 -11.63
CA LEU A 337 -8.76 17.51 -10.32
C LEU A 337 -7.73 17.97 -9.28
N ASN A 338 -6.49 18.25 -9.69
CA ASN A 338 -5.42 18.71 -8.80
C ASN A 338 -5.18 17.79 -7.59
N LYS A 339 -5.22 16.47 -7.81
CA LYS A 339 -5.01 15.44 -6.78
C LYS A 339 -3.60 14.84 -6.91
N PRO A 340 -2.86 14.67 -5.80
CA PRO A 340 -1.64 13.86 -5.82
C PRO A 340 -1.98 12.42 -6.21
N PHE A 341 -1.08 11.83 -6.99
CA PHE A 341 -1.20 10.50 -7.54
C PHE A 341 -0.21 9.55 -6.91
N MET A 342 -0.69 8.33 -6.69
CA MET A 342 0.13 7.22 -6.23
C MET A 342 -0.16 5.94 -7.04
N MET A 343 0.86 5.12 -7.22
CA MET A 343 0.65 3.70 -7.48
C MET A 343 0.48 3.02 -6.13
N SER A 344 -0.77 2.89 -5.68
CA SER A 344 -1.09 2.34 -4.36
C SER A 344 -0.71 0.88 -4.21
N GLU A 345 -0.58 0.18 -5.32
CA GLU A 345 -0.13 -1.20 -5.32
C GLU A 345 0.49 -1.53 -6.68
N THR A 346 1.74 -1.95 -6.68
CA THR A 346 2.44 -2.30 -7.91
C THR A 346 3.59 -3.25 -7.64
N ALA A 347 3.92 -4.09 -8.60
CA ALA A 347 5.19 -4.79 -8.63
C ALA A 347 5.40 -5.45 -10.00
N SER A 348 6.58 -6.01 -10.17
CA SER A 348 6.88 -6.97 -11.23
C SER A 348 7.38 -8.25 -10.58
N PHE A 349 6.78 -9.38 -10.92
CA PHE A 349 7.27 -10.66 -10.41
C PHE A 349 8.31 -11.29 -11.32
N TYR A 350 9.07 -12.20 -10.72
CA TYR A 350 9.79 -13.25 -11.41
C TYR A 350 9.17 -14.61 -11.06
N ALA A 351 8.89 -15.45 -12.05
CA ALA A 351 8.27 -16.76 -11.82
C ALA A 351 9.34 -17.78 -11.48
N VAL A 352 9.29 -18.31 -10.25
CA VAL A 352 10.30 -19.24 -9.74
C VAL A 352 9.93 -20.69 -10.09
N TYR A 353 8.63 -21.00 -10.06
CA TYR A 353 8.13 -22.38 -10.10
C TYR A 353 6.74 -22.51 -10.73
N ASN A 354 6.45 -23.66 -11.36
CA ASN A 354 5.10 -24.02 -11.83
C ASN A 354 4.65 -25.36 -11.22
N SER A 355 3.45 -25.37 -10.65
CA SER A 355 2.82 -26.60 -10.15
C SER A 355 1.47 -26.81 -10.83
N THR A 356 1.11 -28.07 -11.02
CA THR A 356 -0.22 -28.46 -11.51
C THR A 356 -1.28 -28.47 -10.40
N LYS A 357 -0.90 -28.16 -9.15
CA LYS A 357 -1.78 -28.13 -7.96
C LYS A 357 -1.23 -27.24 -6.84
N PRO A 358 -2.09 -26.58 -6.05
CA PRO A 358 -1.69 -25.96 -4.77
C PRO A 358 -1.03 -27.00 -3.85
N GLY A 359 0.17 -26.70 -3.32
CA GLY A 359 0.87 -27.54 -2.34
C GLY A 359 1.63 -28.76 -2.90
N VAL A 360 1.88 -28.85 -4.21
CA VAL A 360 2.74 -29.87 -4.83
C VAL A 360 4.09 -29.27 -5.21
N THR A 361 5.18 -29.98 -4.92
CA THR A 361 6.55 -29.57 -5.25
C THR A 361 6.67 -29.31 -6.76
N PRO A 362 7.01 -28.08 -7.18
CA PRO A 362 6.94 -27.66 -8.58
C PRO A 362 7.97 -28.30 -9.53
N GLY A 363 7.67 -28.24 -10.83
CA GLY A 363 8.70 -28.23 -11.87
C GLY A 363 9.34 -26.84 -11.93
N VAL A 364 10.65 -26.78 -12.17
CA VAL A 364 11.37 -25.49 -12.28
C VAL A 364 10.95 -24.80 -13.58
N VAL A 365 10.42 -23.57 -13.50
CA VAL A 365 10.04 -22.77 -14.69
C VAL A 365 11.29 -22.41 -15.50
N ASN A 366 12.43 -22.29 -14.84
CA ASN A 366 13.72 -22.03 -15.47
C ASN A 366 14.63 -23.25 -15.52
N GLN A 367 14.98 -23.68 -16.73
CA GLN A 367 15.91 -24.78 -16.96
C GLN A 367 17.39 -24.37 -16.80
N ASN A 368 17.69 -23.06 -16.64
CA ASN A 368 19.07 -22.56 -16.52
C ASN A 368 19.25 -21.61 -15.30
N PRO A 369 19.89 -22.07 -14.20
CA PRO A 369 20.17 -21.25 -13.03
C PRO A 369 21.13 -20.07 -13.32
N ASP A 370 21.97 -20.17 -14.35
CA ASP A 370 23.03 -19.19 -14.61
C ASP A 370 22.50 -17.87 -15.21
N THR A 371 21.35 -17.88 -15.88
CA THR A 371 20.72 -16.68 -16.46
C THR A 371 19.56 -16.14 -15.64
N ALA A 372 18.96 -16.97 -14.78
CA ALA A 372 17.75 -16.64 -14.03
C ALA A 372 17.90 -15.36 -13.18
N HIS A 373 19.08 -15.16 -12.59
CA HIS A 373 19.38 -14.00 -11.77
C HIS A 373 19.45 -12.69 -12.56
N ALA A 374 20.05 -12.72 -13.76
CA ALA A 374 20.14 -11.55 -14.62
C ALA A 374 18.77 -11.19 -15.23
N ASP A 375 17.96 -12.19 -15.56
CA ASP A 375 16.61 -12.01 -16.11
C ASP A 375 15.67 -11.38 -15.07
N GLU A 376 15.70 -11.88 -13.84
CA GLU A 376 14.93 -11.31 -12.72
C GLU A 376 15.26 -9.83 -12.51
N ILE A 377 16.54 -9.48 -12.42
CA ILE A 377 16.98 -8.09 -12.29
C ILE A 377 16.45 -7.27 -13.46
N ALA A 378 16.62 -7.72 -14.71
CA ALA A 378 16.17 -6.97 -15.89
C ALA A 378 14.65 -6.71 -15.87
N ILE A 379 13.86 -7.72 -15.49
CA ILE A 379 12.41 -7.64 -15.42
C ILE A 379 11.97 -6.65 -14.35
N LYS A 380 12.38 -6.86 -13.10
CA LYS A 380 11.97 -6.01 -11.99
C LYS A 380 12.52 -4.58 -12.17
N LYS A 381 13.77 -4.46 -12.64
CA LYS A 381 14.42 -3.17 -12.90
C LYS A 381 13.68 -2.32 -13.89
N SER A 382 13.31 -2.90 -15.04
CA SER A 382 12.55 -2.15 -16.04
C SER A 382 11.24 -1.57 -15.50
N TRP A 383 10.63 -2.23 -14.50
CA TRP A 383 9.39 -1.78 -13.88
C TRP A 383 9.59 -0.60 -12.93
N TRP A 384 10.47 -0.71 -11.93
CA TRP A 384 10.72 0.42 -11.04
C TRP A 384 11.40 1.59 -11.76
N GLU A 385 12.21 1.33 -12.78
CA GLU A 385 12.76 2.38 -13.64
C GLU A 385 11.67 3.15 -14.40
N SER A 386 10.66 2.46 -14.94
CA SER A 386 9.51 3.11 -15.57
C SER A 386 8.74 3.99 -14.57
N ILE A 387 8.64 3.57 -13.30
CA ILE A 387 8.05 4.41 -12.23
C ILE A 387 8.94 5.63 -11.96
N LEU A 388 10.19 5.41 -11.56
CA LEU A 388 11.09 6.45 -11.05
C LEU A 388 11.45 7.47 -12.14
N PHE A 389 11.72 7.05 -13.37
CA PHE A 389 12.11 7.99 -14.42
C PHE A 389 10.94 8.80 -14.96
N ASN A 390 9.70 8.32 -14.81
CA ASN A 390 8.53 9.14 -15.11
C ASN A 390 8.13 10.02 -13.93
N ALA A 391 8.23 9.56 -12.69
CA ALA A 391 7.88 10.41 -11.54
C ALA A 391 8.92 11.49 -11.22
N ILE A 392 10.21 11.15 -11.34
CA ILE A 392 11.35 11.96 -10.85
C ILE A 392 12.23 12.46 -12.01
N GLY A 393 12.43 11.61 -13.02
CA GLY A 393 13.37 11.87 -14.11
C GLY A 393 14.82 11.49 -13.78
N ARG A 394 15.60 11.22 -14.82
CA ARG A 394 17.05 10.99 -14.70
C ARG A 394 17.80 12.32 -14.68
N ASN A 395 18.94 12.37 -13.99
CA ASN A 395 19.79 13.57 -13.94
C ASN A 395 20.21 14.10 -15.31
N ASN A 396 20.48 13.18 -16.25
CA ASN A 396 20.96 13.52 -17.58
C ASN A 396 19.84 13.54 -18.63
N ASP A 397 18.57 13.47 -18.19
CA ASP A 397 17.42 13.49 -19.07
C ASP A 397 16.74 14.87 -19.05
N ALA A 398 17.13 15.69 -20.04
CA ALA A 398 16.52 16.99 -20.30
C ALA A 398 15.14 16.88 -20.96
N SER A 399 14.74 15.70 -21.45
CA SER A 399 13.44 15.48 -22.11
C SER A 399 12.31 15.15 -21.14
N HIS A 400 12.64 14.76 -19.91
CA HIS A 400 11.65 14.50 -18.88
C HIS A 400 10.82 15.75 -18.56
N ASP A 401 9.51 15.65 -18.76
CA ASP A 401 8.53 16.69 -18.42
C ASP A 401 8.15 16.62 -16.93
N SER A 402 8.89 17.36 -16.10
CA SER A 402 8.63 17.42 -14.67
C SER A 402 7.29 18.07 -14.33
N ASN A 403 6.74 18.92 -15.22
CA ASN A 403 5.44 19.55 -14.96
C ASN A 403 4.30 18.56 -15.15
N LEU A 404 4.41 17.69 -16.14
CA LEU A 404 3.45 16.61 -16.35
C LEU A 404 3.40 15.69 -15.12
N TRP A 405 4.56 15.30 -14.60
CA TRP A 405 4.65 14.24 -13.59
C TRP A 405 4.74 14.71 -12.15
N ARG A 406 4.74 16.02 -11.88
CA ARG A 406 4.87 16.58 -10.52
C ARG A 406 3.84 16.10 -9.50
N ASN A 407 2.69 15.58 -9.95
CA ASN A 407 1.67 15.01 -9.07
C ASN A 407 1.93 13.52 -8.75
N PHE A 408 2.84 12.84 -9.44
CA PHE A 408 3.19 11.45 -9.14
C PHE A 408 4.16 11.43 -7.96
N LYS A 409 3.63 11.15 -6.76
CA LYS A 409 4.34 11.33 -5.49
C LYS A 409 4.74 10.04 -4.78
N MET A 410 4.15 8.91 -5.16
CA MET A 410 4.31 7.68 -4.38
C MET A 410 4.10 6.42 -5.21
N ALA A 411 4.89 5.38 -4.95
CA ALA A 411 4.60 4.02 -5.36
C ALA A 411 4.82 3.04 -4.20
N ILE A 412 3.91 2.10 -4.03
CA ILE A 412 3.99 1.02 -3.05
C ILE A 412 4.25 -0.30 -3.75
N TRP A 413 5.40 -0.89 -3.46
CA TRP A 413 5.84 -2.13 -4.06
C TRP A 413 5.31 -3.35 -3.32
N PHE A 414 4.72 -4.32 -4.04
CA PHE A 414 4.29 -5.60 -3.47
C PHE A 414 5.49 -6.48 -3.10
N GLU A 415 5.79 -6.63 -1.81
CA GLU A 415 6.99 -7.27 -1.27
C GLU A 415 6.66 -8.65 -0.67
N GLU A 416 6.17 -9.55 -1.51
CA GLU A 416 5.77 -10.91 -1.11
C GLU A 416 6.05 -11.94 -2.23
N VAL A 417 6.17 -13.22 -1.84
CA VAL A 417 6.03 -14.35 -2.77
C VAL A 417 4.58 -14.85 -2.76
N LYS A 418 3.95 -14.91 -3.93
CA LYS A 418 2.55 -15.33 -4.06
C LYS A 418 2.40 -16.50 -5.02
N VAL A 419 1.58 -17.46 -4.64
CA VAL A 419 1.18 -18.57 -5.53
C VAL A 419 -0.12 -18.20 -6.20
N GLU A 420 -0.09 -18.01 -7.51
CA GLU A 420 -1.22 -17.52 -8.30
C GLU A 420 -1.51 -18.43 -9.48
N GLN A 421 -2.79 -18.57 -9.79
CA GLN A 421 -3.24 -19.30 -10.97
C GLN A 421 -2.77 -18.59 -12.25
N SER A 422 -2.41 -19.36 -13.27
CA SER A 422 -2.09 -18.82 -14.60
C SER A 422 -3.33 -18.17 -15.21
N PHE A 423 -3.16 -17.03 -15.87
CA PHE A 423 -4.25 -16.39 -16.63
C PHE A 423 -4.68 -17.22 -17.85
N TRP A 424 -3.86 -18.17 -18.27
CA TRP A 424 -4.05 -18.94 -19.50
C TRP A 424 -4.56 -20.36 -19.25
N SER A 425 -4.49 -20.83 -18.01
CA SER A 425 -4.92 -22.17 -17.62
C SER A 425 -5.40 -22.21 -16.17
N LEU A 426 -6.61 -22.74 -15.96
CA LEU A 426 -7.15 -22.97 -14.62
C LEU A 426 -6.45 -24.14 -13.88
N GLU A 427 -5.64 -24.92 -14.58
CA GLU A 427 -4.93 -26.08 -14.02
C GLU A 427 -3.48 -25.76 -13.64
N GLU A 428 -3.00 -24.56 -13.95
CA GLU A 428 -1.61 -24.16 -13.72
C GLU A 428 -1.51 -23.09 -12.63
N TRP A 429 -0.56 -23.28 -11.73
CA TRP A 429 -0.22 -22.33 -10.68
C TRP A 429 1.26 -21.96 -10.78
N THR A 430 1.53 -20.66 -10.64
CA THR A 430 2.87 -20.09 -10.66
C THR A 430 3.19 -19.48 -9.30
N GLU A 431 4.35 -19.83 -8.75
CA GLU A 431 4.93 -19.08 -7.64
C GLU A 431 5.67 -17.87 -8.21
N ARG A 432 5.23 -16.69 -7.78
CA ARG A 432 5.68 -15.40 -8.28
C ARG A 432 6.39 -14.68 -7.16
N ASP A 433 7.67 -14.42 -7.36
CA ASP A 433 8.51 -13.66 -6.44
C ASP A 433 8.50 -12.19 -6.83
N TYR A 434 7.85 -11.36 -6.01
CA TYR A 434 7.82 -9.93 -6.20
C TYR A 434 8.91 -9.19 -5.41
N HIS A 435 9.66 -9.85 -4.52
CA HIS A 435 10.58 -9.17 -3.61
C HIS A 435 11.64 -8.31 -4.30
N ILE A 436 11.91 -7.14 -3.73
CA ILE A 436 13.11 -6.35 -4.00
C ILE A 436 14.19 -6.64 -2.96
N THR A 437 13.84 -6.81 -1.69
CA THR A 437 14.77 -6.68 -0.56
C THR A 437 15.47 -7.97 -0.15
N TYR A 438 15.10 -9.11 -0.73
CA TYR A 438 15.56 -10.43 -0.29
C TYR A 438 16.87 -10.88 -0.96
N ASP A 439 17.21 -10.33 -2.13
CA ASP A 439 18.44 -10.64 -2.85
C ASP A 439 19.45 -9.48 -2.79
N LYS A 440 20.27 -9.51 -1.74
CA LYS A 440 21.22 -8.44 -1.41
C LYS A 440 22.22 -8.13 -2.53
N ASP A 441 22.69 -9.14 -3.25
CA ASP A 441 23.78 -8.99 -4.22
C ASP A 441 23.27 -8.80 -5.67
N GLY A 442 21.97 -9.03 -5.92
CA GLY A 442 21.31 -8.75 -7.20
C GLY A 442 20.25 -7.68 -7.11
N VAL A 443 18.97 -8.06 -6.93
CA VAL A 443 17.81 -7.16 -7.05
C VAL A 443 17.90 -5.97 -6.08
N THR A 444 18.21 -6.21 -4.80
CA THR A 444 18.33 -5.13 -3.79
C THR A 444 19.41 -4.13 -4.20
N LYS A 445 20.58 -4.62 -4.63
CA LYS A 445 21.70 -3.78 -5.05
C LYS A 445 21.34 -2.95 -6.27
N ALA A 446 20.72 -3.56 -7.28
CA ALA A 446 20.30 -2.87 -8.50
C ALA A 446 19.26 -1.77 -8.22
N PHE A 447 18.31 -2.04 -7.32
CA PHE A 447 17.34 -1.05 -6.86
C PHE A 447 18.01 0.11 -6.13
N LEU A 448 18.90 -0.18 -5.18
CA LEU A 448 19.62 0.84 -4.41
C LEU A 448 20.51 1.73 -5.27
N GLU A 449 21.10 1.21 -6.34
CA GLU A 449 21.86 2.02 -7.30
C GLU A 449 20.97 3.07 -8.01
N ASP A 450 19.74 2.69 -8.37
CA ASP A 450 18.82 3.54 -9.13
C ASP A 450 18.09 4.60 -8.30
N VAL A 451 17.84 4.38 -7.01
CA VAL A 451 17.08 5.33 -6.15
C VAL A 451 17.92 6.51 -5.64
N THR A 452 19.20 6.59 -6.03
CA THR A 452 20.11 7.65 -5.61
C THR A 452 20.02 8.90 -6.48
N ALA A 453 20.41 10.03 -5.90
CA ALA A 453 20.54 11.31 -6.59
C ALA A 453 21.64 11.34 -7.66
N ASN A 454 22.43 10.28 -7.84
CA ASN A 454 23.40 10.19 -8.94
C ASN A 454 22.72 9.72 -10.24
N VAL A 455 21.63 8.97 -10.12
CA VAL A 455 20.83 8.47 -11.24
C VAL A 455 19.61 9.36 -11.47
N LEU A 456 18.90 9.70 -10.41
CA LEU A 456 17.66 10.49 -10.41
C LEU A 456 17.91 11.97 -10.15
N LYS A 457 17.00 12.83 -10.66
CA LYS A 457 17.03 14.29 -10.42
C LYS A 457 17.03 14.67 -8.93
N PHE A 458 16.41 13.84 -8.10
CA PHE A 458 16.47 13.90 -6.64
C PHE A 458 16.34 12.47 -6.07
N PRO A 459 16.91 12.19 -4.90
CA PRO A 459 16.79 10.87 -4.30
C PRO A 459 15.36 10.63 -3.81
N VAL A 460 14.95 9.37 -3.76
CA VAL A 460 13.70 8.97 -3.11
C VAL A 460 13.70 9.46 -1.66
N ALA A 461 12.56 9.94 -1.18
CA ALA A 461 12.39 10.35 0.19
C ALA A 461 12.20 9.12 1.11
N TRP A 462 13.05 9.01 2.12
CA TRP A 462 12.96 7.97 3.15
C TRP A 462 12.18 8.46 4.38
N ALA A 463 11.82 7.54 5.27
CA ALA A 463 11.15 7.81 6.53
C ALA A 463 11.90 8.85 7.38
N GLY A 464 11.17 9.57 8.22
CA GLY A 464 11.74 10.62 9.09
C GLY A 464 12.13 11.93 8.37
N ARG A 465 12.18 11.98 7.03
CA ARG A 465 12.40 13.23 6.27
C ARG A 465 11.29 14.25 6.48
N TRP A 466 10.07 13.77 6.75
CA TRP A 466 8.89 14.59 6.96
C TRP A 466 8.32 14.33 8.35
N GLU A 467 7.94 15.40 9.04
CA GLU A 467 7.11 15.35 10.24
C GLU A 467 5.69 15.73 9.86
N CYS A 468 4.71 14.99 10.36
CA CYS A 468 3.31 15.34 10.15
C CYS A 468 2.81 16.22 11.29
N GLU A 469 2.30 17.39 10.95
CA GLU A 469 1.63 18.27 11.89
C GLU A 469 0.22 17.77 12.21
N CYS A 470 -0.33 18.17 13.36
CA CYS A 470 -1.70 17.82 13.72
C CYS A 470 -2.75 18.44 12.78
N THR A 471 -2.37 19.41 11.95
CA THR A 471 -3.16 20.04 10.88
C THR A 471 -3.19 19.19 9.61
N GLY A 472 -2.46 18.07 9.54
CA GLY A 472 -2.45 17.15 8.41
C GLY A 472 -1.46 17.46 7.30
N HIS A 473 -0.55 18.41 7.56
CA HIS A 473 0.52 18.78 6.63
C HIS A 473 1.84 18.15 6.99
N LEU A 474 2.64 17.91 5.95
CA LEU A 474 4.01 17.46 6.11
C LEU A 474 4.95 18.65 6.07
N LYS A 475 5.71 18.81 7.15
CA LYS A 475 6.84 19.75 7.21
C LYS A 475 8.15 18.98 7.11
N LYS A 476 9.16 19.60 6.52
CA LYS A 476 10.49 19.00 6.45
C LYS A 476 11.05 18.86 7.86
N ASN A 477 11.65 17.71 8.16
CA ASN A 477 12.39 17.50 9.39
C ASN A 477 13.82 18.04 9.21
N ASP A 478 14.15 19.13 9.91
CA ASP A 478 15.47 19.75 9.84
C ASP A 478 16.57 18.94 10.56
N GLU A 479 16.19 17.97 11.40
CA GLU A 479 17.11 17.07 12.11
C GLU A 479 17.41 15.79 11.33
N TYR A 480 16.70 15.54 10.23
CA TYR A 480 16.85 14.35 9.41
C TYR A 480 18.25 14.25 8.78
N LYS A 481 18.86 13.06 8.90
CA LYS A 481 20.13 12.70 8.24
C LYS A 481 19.88 11.50 7.32
N PRO A 482 20.09 11.66 6.00
CA PRO A 482 19.76 10.63 5.00
C PRO A 482 20.59 9.36 5.09
#